data_AF-A0A377R4W1-F1
#
_entry.id   AF-A0A377R4W1-F1
#
_cell.length_a   1.000
_cell.length_b   1.000
_cell.length_c   1.000
_cell.angle_alpha   90.00
_cell.angle_beta   90.00
_cell.angle_gamma   90.00
#
_symmetry.space_group_name_H-M   'P 1'
#
loop_
_entity.id
_entity.type
_entity.pdbx_description
1 polymer ?
#
loop_
_entity_poly.entity_id
_entity_poly.type
_entity_poly.pdbx_seq_one_letter_code
_entity_poly.pdbx_strand_id
1 'polypeptide(L)' 'MMSAEIYKNFLNDVINEISNKYQNNTFEEDSDLQKGYDFAIYEVMSLLVEQSEAFGLNKEELGLGHLDAEKAYLF' A
#
# COMPACT_ATOMS: atom_id res chain seq x y z
N MET A 1 3.24 -23.70 -5.07
CA MET A 1 3.92 -22.43 -5.36
C MET A 1 2.83 -21.46 -5.81
N MET A 2 2.70 -20.31 -5.16
CA MET A 2 1.74 -19.29 -5.58
C MET A 2 2.22 -18.67 -6.91
N SER A 3 1.33 -18.45 -7.87
CA SER A 3 1.70 -17.83 -9.15
C SER A 3 1.78 -16.30 -8.99
N ALA A 4 2.55 -15.63 -9.86
CA ALA A 4 2.66 -14.17 -9.88
C ALA A 4 1.28 -13.49 -10.03
N GLU A 5 0.39 -14.08 -10.83
CA GLU A 5 -0.98 -13.58 -11.03
C GLU A 5 -1.84 -13.68 -9.76
N ILE A 6 -1.75 -14.80 -9.02
CA ILE A 6 -2.44 -14.95 -7.73
C ILE A 6 -1.91 -13.94 -6.72
N TYR A 7 -0.59 -13.72 -6.70
CA TYR A 7 0.02 -12.74 -5.79
C TYR A 7 -0.38 -11.30 -6.12
N LYS A 8 -0.41 -10.94 -7.41
CA LYS A 8 -0.89 -9.64 -7.87
C LYS A 8 -2.33 -9.36 -7.43
N ASN A 9 -3.22 -10.34 -7.54
CA ASN A 9 -4.61 -10.19 -7.09
C ASN A 9 -4.69 -9.99 -5.58
N PHE A 10 -3.95 -10.79 -4.81
CA PHE A 10 -3.85 -10.62 -3.36
C PHE A 10 -3.36 -9.21 -2.98
N LEU A 11 -2.32 -8.70 -3.65
CA LEU A 11 -1.79 -7.36 -3.40
C LEU A 11 -2.82 -6.27 -3.66
N ASN A 12 -3.53 -6.36 -4.78
CA ASN A 12 -4.60 -5.43 -5.11
C ASN A 12 -5.72 -5.46 -4.07
N ASP A 13 -6.16 -6.65 -3.63
CA ASP A 13 -7.22 -6.79 -2.62
C ASP A 13 -6.80 -6.16 -1.29
N VAL A 14 -5.59 -6.44 -0.83
CA VAL A 14 -5.06 -5.93 0.44
C VAL A 14 -4.90 -4.41 0.40
N ILE A 15 -4.29 -3.86 -0.65
CA ILE A 15 -4.07 -2.41 -0.78
C ILE A 15 -5.40 -1.66 -0.85
N ASN A 16 -6.38 -2.19 -1.58
CA ASN A 16 -7.72 -1.61 -1.65
C ASN A 16 -8.43 -1.68 -0.29
N GLU A 17 -8.32 -2.78 0.45
CA GLU A 17 -8.93 -2.89 1.78
C GLU A 17 -8.33 -1.90 2.78
N ILE A 18 -7.00 -1.76 2.78
CA ILE A 18 -6.29 -0.78 3.62
C ILE A 18 -6.74 0.65 3.27
N SER A 19 -6.75 0.99 1.99
CA SER A 19 -7.17 2.32 1.50
C SER A 19 -8.62 2.63 1.87
N ASN A 20 -9.52 1.65 1.73
CA ASN A 20 -10.92 1.81 2.11
C ASN A 20 -11.10 2.01 3.61
N LYS A 21 -10.36 1.27 4.45
CA LYS A 21 -10.40 1.47 5.92
C LYS A 21 -9.86 2.84 6.31
N TYR A 22 -8.82 3.32 5.62
CA TYR A 22 -8.28 4.66 5.82
C TYR A 22 -9.33 5.74 5.53
N GLN A 23 -9.96 5.71 4.36
CA GLN A 23 -10.97 6.70 3.97
C GLN A 23 -12.21 6.70 4.87
N ASN A 24 -12.56 5.54 5.45
CA ASN A 24 -13.72 5.40 6.34
C ASN A 24 -13.40 5.69 7.81
N ASN A 25 -12.13 5.76 8.20
CA ASN A 25 -11.74 6.22 9.52
C ASN A 25 -11.79 7.75 9.52
N THR A 26 -12.67 8.31 10.35
CA THR A 26 -12.71 9.75 10.61
C THR A 26 -11.62 10.07 11.64
N PHE A 27 -10.38 10.20 11.16
CA PHE A 27 -9.34 10.87 11.94
C PHE A 27 -9.59 12.39 11.89
N GLU A 28 -9.31 13.10 12.97
CA GLU A 28 -9.15 14.55 12.87
C GLU A 28 -7.97 14.84 11.95
N GLU A 29 -8.19 15.69 10.95
CA GLU A 29 -7.15 16.14 10.02
C GLU A 29 -5.95 16.67 10.81
N ASP A 30 -4.75 16.25 10.40
CA ASP A 30 -3.46 16.68 10.92
C ASP A 30 -3.08 16.15 12.32
N SER A 31 -3.86 15.20 12.86
CA SER A 31 -3.57 14.57 14.16
C SER A 31 -2.33 13.65 14.11
N ASP A 32 -1.60 13.55 15.24
CA ASP A 32 -0.48 12.60 15.39
C ASP A 32 -0.91 11.15 15.12
N LEU A 33 -2.17 10.83 15.43
CA LEU A 33 -2.76 9.52 15.15
C LEU A 33 -2.90 9.28 13.64
N GLN A 34 -3.37 10.26 12.88
CA GLN A 34 -3.46 10.18 11.42
C GLN A 34 -2.08 9.94 10.81
N LYS A 35 -1.08 10.74 11.21
CA LYS A 35 0.31 10.60 10.74
C LYS A 35 0.90 9.22 11.06
N GLY A 36 0.62 8.70 12.25
CA GLY A 36 1.03 7.34 12.62
C GLY A 36 0.37 6.26 11.76
N TYR A 37 -0.91 6.45 11.40
CA TYR A 37 -1.63 5.56 10.49
C TYR A 37 -1.09 5.65 9.06
N ASP A 38 -0.84 6.85 8.55
CA ASP A 38 -0.25 7.09 7.23
C ASP A 38 1.10 6.38 7.11
N PHE A 39 1.97 6.52 8.12
CA PHE A 39 3.24 5.82 8.18
C PHE A 39 3.09 4.30 8.19
N ALA A 40 2.16 3.75 8.99
CA ALA A 40 1.93 2.31 9.06
C ALA A 40 1.43 1.75 7.72
N ILE A 41 0.56 2.47 7.02
CA ILE A 41 0.06 2.09 5.70
C ILE A 41 1.20 2.08 4.68
N TYR A 42 2.03 3.13 4.68
CA TYR A 42 3.21 3.23 3.84
C TYR A 42 4.17 2.04 4.02
N GLU A 43 4.50 1.69 5.26
CA GLU A 43 5.40 0.58 5.58
C GLU A 43 4.86 -0.75 5.04
N VAL A 44 3.57 -1.01 5.27
CA VAL A 44 2.93 -2.24 4.77
C VAL A 44 2.96 -2.29 3.24
N MET A 45 2.62 -1.18 2.57
CA MET A 45 2.64 -1.12 1.10
C MET A 45 4.06 -1.29 0.54
N SER A 46 5.06 -0.70 1.19
CA SER A 46 6.46 -0.80 0.78
C SER A 46 6.99 -2.23 0.89
N LEU A 47 6.71 -2.91 2.01
CA LEU A 47 7.07 -4.32 2.21
C LEU A 47 6.41 -5.25 1.19
N LEU A 48 5.15 -4.99 0.85
CA LEU A 48 4.40 -5.77 -0.14
C LEU A 48 4.96 -5.60 -1.56
N VAL A 49 5.41 -4.39 -1.91
CA VAL A 49 6.10 -4.13 -3.18
C VAL A 49 7.48 -4.80 -3.20
N GLU A 50 8.26 -4.70 -2.13
CA GLU A 50 9.58 -5.37 -2.05
C GLU A 50 9.43 -6.89 -2.24
N GLN A 51 8.41 -7.49 -1.63
CA GLN A 51 8.12 -8.92 -1.82
C GLN A 51 7.69 -9.27 -3.25
N SER A 52 7.05 -8.34 -3.98
CA SER A 52 6.64 -8.60 -5.37
C SER A 52 7.80 -8.71 -6.34
N GLU A 53 8.93 -8.10 -6.03
CA GLU A 53 10.17 -8.25 -6.80
C GLU A 53 10.63 -9.72 -6.82
N ALA A 54 10.41 -10.47 -5.74
CA ALA A 54 10.70 -11.91 -5.68
C ALA A 54 9.83 -12.75 -6.64
N PHE A 55 8.71 -12.19 -7.11
CA PHE A 55 7.84 -12.77 -8.13
C PHE A 55 8.08 -12.18 -9.53
N GLY A 56 9.07 -11.30 -9.68
CA GLY A 56 9.38 -10.62 -10.93
C GLY A 56 8.39 -9.52 -11.30
N LEU A 57 7.62 -9.01 -10.34
CA LEU A 57 6.61 -7.97 -10.53
C LEU A 57 7.15 -6.62 -10.04
N ASN A 58 6.99 -5.58 -10.86
CA ASN A 58 7.32 -4.20 -10.49
C ASN A 58 6.07 -3.37 -10.09
N LYS A 59 6.29 -2.15 -9.57
CA LYS A 59 5.20 -1.24 -9.14
C LYS A 59 4.17 -0.94 -10.23
N GLU A 60 4.59 -0.85 -11.49
CA GLU A 60 3.71 -0.54 -12.62
C GLU A 60 2.81 -1.73 -12.95
N GLU A 61 3.36 -2.95 -12.91
CA GLU A 61 2.62 -4.19 -13.12
C GLU A 61 1.59 -4.44 -12.01
N LEU A 62 1.83 -3.92 -10.82
CA LEU A 62 0.88 -3.90 -9.71
C LEU A 62 -0.17 -2.78 -9.81
N GLY A 63 -0.07 -1.88 -10.80
CA GLY A 63 -0.97 -0.72 -10.91
C GLY A 63 -0.68 0.38 -9.88
N LEU A 64 0.43 0.28 -9.14
CA LEU A 64 0.83 1.19 -8.07
C LEU A 64 1.81 2.26 -8.55
N GLY A 65 2.04 2.39 -9.86
CA GLY A 65 2.95 3.40 -10.43
C GLY A 65 2.56 4.86 -10.11
N HIS A 66 1.31 5.10 -9.70
CA HIS A 66 0.81 6.41 -9.28
C HIS A 66 1.01 6.70 -7.78
N LEU A 67 1.37 5.68 -6.99
CA LEU A 67 1.69 5.83 -5.58
C LEU A 67 3.16 6.26 -5.45
N ASP A 68 3.37 7.57 -5.40
CA ASP A 68 4.62 8.15 -4.89
C ASP A 68 4.61 7.98 -3.37
N ALA A 69 4.83 6.74 -2.92
CA ALA A 69 4.61 6.30 -1.55
C ALA A 69 5.38 7.15 -0.53
N GLU A 70 6.57 7.65 -0.87
CA GLU A 70 7.29 8.59 -0.01
C GLU A 70 6.59 9.95 0.10
N LYS A 71 5.97 10.47 -0.97
CA LYS A 71 5.32 11.80 -0.95
C LYS A 71 3.94 11.81 -0.35
N ALA A 72 3.18 10.73 -0.51
CA ALA A 72 1.79 10.69 -0.05
C ALA A 72 1.66 10.46 1.46
N TYR A 73 2.70 9.94 2.11
CA TYR A 73 2.63 9.50 3.51
C TYR A 73 3.70 10.10 4.43
N LEU A 74 4.78 10.70 3.91
CA LEU A 74 5.81 11.37 4.73
C LEU A 74 5.67 12.90 4.78
N PHE A 75 4.81 13.49 3.95
CA PHE A 75 4.64 14.93 3.79
C PHE A 75 3.17 15.32 3.77
#